data_AF-A0A7I7ZWR2-F1
#
_entry.id   AF-A0A7I7ZWR2-F1
#
_cell.length_a   1.000
_cell.length_b   1.000
_cell.length_c   1.000
_cell.angle_alpha   90.00
_cell.angle_beta   90.00
_cell.angle_gamma   90.00
#
_symmetry.space_group_name_H-M   'P 1'
#
loop_
_entity.id
_entity.type
_entity.pdbx_description
1 polymer ?
#
loop_
_entity_poly.entity_id
_entity_poly.type
_entity_poly.pdbx_seq_one_letter_code
_entity_poly.pdbx_strand_id
1 'polypeptide(L)' 'MIVGRHPRTPVVGDTVLSKADYRRGTGIIVDSDAVRYRVYWQDGKGTLCWHARRELAIPRLEYERQWT' A
#
# COMPACT_ATOMS: atom_id res chain seq x y z
N MET A 1 -21.32 -20.80 -0.27
CA MET A 1 -19.95 -20.93 0.25
C MET A 1 -19.09 -19.89 -0.46
N ILE A 2 -18.82 -18.75 0.17
CA ILE A 2 -17.90 -17.76 -0.40
C ILE A 2 -16.49 -18.31 -0.17
N VAL A 3 -15.80 -18.68 -1.23
CA VAL A 3 -14.43 -19.19 -1.19
C VAL A 3 -13.52 -18.01 -0.91
N GLY A 4 -13.36 -17.67 0.37
CA GLY A 4 -12.54 -16.56 0.86
C GLY A 4 -11.05 -16.81 0.65
N ARG A 5 -10.59 -16.69 -0.59
CA ARG A 5 -9.19 -16.35 -0.86
C ARG A 5 -9.12 -14.84 -0.99
N HIS A 6 -8.58 -14.13 -0.01
CA HIS A 6 -7.72 -12.94 -0.20
C HIS A 6 -7.14 -12.52 1.16
N PRO A 7 -5.81 -12.58 1.28
CA PRO A 7 -5.07 -11.34 1.44
C PRO A 7 -3.94 -11.36 0.42
N ARG A 8 -4.30 -11.10 -0.84
CA ARG A 8 -3.29 -11.15 -1.92
C ARG A 8 -2.41 -9.92 -1.78
N THR A 9 -1.12 -10.21 -1.61
CA THR A 9 0.05 -9.34 -1.74
C THR A 9 -0.28 -8.01 -2.41
N PRO A 10 0.21 -6.88 -1.88
CA PRO A 10 -0.03 -5.58 -2.49
C PRO A 10 0.29 -5.56 -3.99
N VAL A 11 -0.57 -4.93 -4.77
CA VAL A 11 -0.43 -4.85 -6.24
C VAL A 11 -0.44 -3.40 -6.71
N VAL A 12 0.03 -3.18 -7.94
CA VAL A 12 -0.13 -1.89 -8.63
C VAL A 12 -1.61 -1.49 -8.64
N GLY A 13 -1.88 -0.24 -8.30
CA GLY A 13 -3.22 0.32 -8.11
C GLY A 13 -3.70 0.33 -6.65
N ASP A 14 -3.05 -0.41 -5.75
CA ASP A 14 -3.44 -0.38 -4.33
C ASP A 14 -3.11 0.97 -3.70
N THR A 15 -4.06 1.46 -2.89
CA THR A 15 -3.85 2.58 -2.00
C THR A 15 -2.99 2.17 -0.82
N VAL A 16 -2.00 2.99 -0.50
CA VAL A 16 -1.09 2.81 0.60
C VAL A 16 -1.01 4.05 1.46
N LEU A 17 -0.66 3.86 2.72
CA LEU A 17 -0.34 4.90 3.69
C LEU A 17 1.11 4.71 4.12
N SER A 18 1.82 5.79 4.43
CA SER A 18 3.15 5.66 5.03
C SER A 18 3.02 5.32 6.51
N LYS A 19 3.75 4.30 6.96
CA LYS A 19 3.87 3.96 8.39
C LYS A 19 4.83 4.87 9.14
N ALA A 20 5.82 5.41 8.43
CA ALA A 20 6.82 6.29 9.00
C ALA A 20 6.35 7.76 9.06
N ASP A 21 5.54 8.20 8.09
CA ASP A 21 5.06 9.57 8.00
C ASP A 21 3.55 9.65 7.76
N TYR A 22 2.79 9.74 8.85
CA TYR A 22 1.34 9.82 8.81
C TYR A 22 0.81 11.12 8.16
N ARG A 23 1.65 12.15 7.99
CA ARG A 23 1.26 13.43 7.38
C ARG A 23 1.39 13.41 5.85
N ARG A 24 2.13 12.45 5.32
CA ARG A 24 2.35 12.27 3.87
C ARG A 24 1.06 11.97 3.10
N GLY A 25 0.01 11.52 3.79
CA GLY A 25 -1.29 11.22 3.20
C GLY A 25 -1.31 9.88 2.48
N THR A 26 -2.16 9.78 1.44
CA THR A 26 -2.35 8.57 0.64
C THR A 26 -1.39 8.52 -0.54
N GLY A 27 -0.96 7.31 -0.87
CA GLY A 27 -0.22 7.02 -2.09
C GLY A 27 -0.85 5.86 -2.85
N ILE A 28 -0.49 5.73 -4.13
CA ILE A 28 -0.90 4.62 -4.99
C ILE A 28 0.34 3.87 -5.45
N ILE A 29 0.34 2.53 -5.36
CA ILE A 29 1.41 1.71 -5.95
C ILE A 29 1.32 1.83 -7.47
N VAL A 30 2.39 2.27 -8.11
CA VAL A 30 2.47 2.36 -9.58
C VAL A 30 3.40 1.31 -10.18
N ASP A 31 4.30 0.75 -9.38
CA ASP A 31 5.23 -0.30 -9.80
C ASP A 31 5.69 -1.13 -8.60
N SER A 32 6.21 -2.34 -8.83
CA SER A 32 6.65 -3.24 -7.78
C SER A 32 7.87 -4.05 -8.19
N ASP A 33 8.82 -4.19 -7.27
CA ASP A 33 9.89 -5.18 -7.37
C ASP A 33 9.71 -6.29 -6.29
N ALA A 34 10.68 -7.20 -6.21
CA ALA A 34 10.63 -8.33 -5.28
C ALA A 34 10.53 -7.90 -3.79
N VAL A 35 10.97 -6.68 -3.44
CA VAL A 35 11.15 -6.22 -2.05
C VAL A 35 10.58 -4.81 -1.77
N ARG A 36 10.21 -4.06 -2.80
CA ARG A 36 9.77 -2.66 -2.71
C ARG A 36 8.59 -2.37 -3.65
N TYR A 37 7.91 -1.28 -3.35
CA TYR A 37 6.87 -0.69 -4.18
C TYR A 37 7.26 0.72 -4.57
N ARG A 38 7.02 1.08 -5.82
CA ARG A 38 7.09 2.46 -6.26
C ARG A 38 5.73 3.09 -6.02
N VAL A 39 5.70 4.16 -5.25
CA VAL A 39 4.47 4.82 -4.80
C VAL A 39 4.44 6.23 -5.34
N TYR A 40 3.31 6.58 -5.96
CA TYR A 40 2.95 7.96 -6.27
C TYR A 40 2.14 8.55 -5.11
N TRP A 41 2.66 9.57 -4.45
CA TRP A 41 2.04 10.22 -3.29
C TRP A 41 1.12 11.36 -3.73
N GLN A 42 -0.08 11.41 -3.14
CA GLN A 42 -1.02 12.51 -3.30
C GLN A 42 -0.76 13.60 -2.24
N ASP A 43 0.51 13.95 -2.04
CA ASP A 43 0.98 14.94 -1.06
C ASP A 43 0.91 16.39 -1.57
N GLY A 44 0.15 16.62 -2.65
CA GLY A 44 0.07 17.90 -3.36
C GLY A 44 1.27 18.23 -4.25
N LYS A 45 2.37 17.46 -4.15
CA LYS A 45 3.58 17.62 -4.99
C LYS A 45 3.71 16.55 -6.07
N GLY A 46 2.98 15.45 -5.95
CA GLY A 46 3.01 14.35 -6.93
C GLY A 46 4.31 13.55 -6.84
N THR A 47 4.79 13.29 -5.62
CA THR A 47 6.08 12.66 -5.39
C THR A 47 6.07 11.17 -5.75
N LEU A 48 7.06 10.73 -6.53
CA LEU A 48 7.30 9.30 -6.83
C LEU A 48 8.52 8.78 -6.09
N CYS A 49 8.33 7.78 -5.22
CA CYS A 49 9.43 7.18 -4.46
C CYS A 49 9.28 5.67 -4.30
N TRP A 50 10.41 4.98 -4.22
CA TRP A 50 10.47 3.58 -3.82
C TRP A 50 10.40 3.45 -2.30
N HIS A 51 9.63 2.47 -1.83
CA HIS A 51 9.42 2.16 -0.42
C HIS A 51 9.49 0.66 -0.20
N ALA A 52 10.15 0.23 0.88
CA ALA A 52 10.10 -1.17 1.30
C ALA A 52 8.68 -1.55 1.73
N ARG A 53 8.30 -2.81 1.53
CA ARG A 53 6.94 -3.28 1.86
C ARG A 53 6.54 -3.00 3.31
N ARG A 54 7.50 -3.03 4.25
CA ARG A 54 7.29 -2.78 5.69
C ARG A 54 7.02 -1.31 6.04
N GLU A 55 7.38 -0.38 5.16
CA GLU A 55 7.21 1.07 5.37
C GLU A 55 5.80 1.53 4.99
N LEU A 56 5.00 0.64 4.38
CA LEU A 56 3.67 0.93 3.87
C LEU A 56 2.60 0.16 4.64
N ALA A 57 1.53 0.87 4.96
CA ALA A 57 0.25 0.36 5.43
C ALA A 57 -0.70 0.28 4.25
N ILE A 58 -1.49 -0.79 4.18
CA ILE A 58 -2.33 -1.08 3.01
C ILE A 58 -3.73 -1.32 3.54
N PRO A 59 -4.59 -0.29 3.52
CA PRO A 59 -5.86 -0.32 4.22
C PRO A 59 -6.71 -1.55 3.89
N ARG A 60 -6.75 -2.00 2.62
CA ARG A 60 -7.52 -3.21 2.26
C ARG A 60 -7.04 -4.45 3.00
N LEU A 61 -5.73 -4.63 3.13
CA LEU A 61 -5.13 -5.80 3.79
C LEU A 61 -5.20 -5.70 5.31
N GLU A 62 -5.08 -4.48 5.85
CA GLU A 62 -5.18 -4.25 7.29
C GLU A 62 -6.62 -4.39 7.78
N TYR A 63 -7.62 -3.95 7.00
CA TYR A 63 -9.03 -4.18 7.28
C TYR A 63 -9.33 -5.69 7.29
N GLU A 64 -8.93 -6.46 6.28
CA GLU A 64 -9.17 -7.91 6.25
C GLU A 64 -8.52 -8.66 7.42
N ARG A 65 -7.36 -8.21 7.91
CA ARG A 65 -6.69 -8.79 9.09
C ARG A 65 -7.44 -8.55 10.40
N GLN A 66 -8.23 -7.49 10.51
CA GLN A 66 -8.97 -7.16 11.74
C GLN A 66 -10.23 -8.02 11.92
N TRP A 67 -10.71 -8.66 10.85
CA TRP A 67 -11.95 -9.45 10.83
C TRP A 67 -11.71 -10.95 10.59
N THR A 68 -10.47 -11.43 10.72
CA THR A 68 -10.10 -12.86 10.63
C THR A 68 -9.78 -13.42 12.01
#